data_AF-T1HBG8-F1
#
_entry.id   AF-T1HBG8-F1
#
_cell.length_a   1.000
_cell.length_b   1.000
_cell.length_c   1.000
_cell.angle_alpha   90.00
_cell.angle_beta   90.00
_cell.angle_gamma   90.00
#
_symmetry.space_group_name_H-M   'P 1'
#
loop_
_entity.id
_entity.type
_entity.pdbx_description
1 polymer ?
#
loop_
_entity_poly.entity_id
_entity_poly.type
_entity_poly.pdbx_seq_one_letter_code
_entity_poly.pdbx_strand_id
1 'polypeptide(L)'
;MSTVRYIIKRYEDRGTIENKRRTGRPKVLNERQRRGIVRQVRAIPFTSAGELANMVATTSQRVSESTIRNVLHLTNYYGRTARKKPFISEKNRKKRLEFAKKYSGKSIEFWENVLFTDESKYNIFGSDGRQYVWRKVNEEFKNQNIIPTVKHGGGNVMVWGCVSAKGVGKLVFIEKNMNARMYVDILRQNLGQSVRKLDKEVKENSGQKLVWS
;
A
#
# COMPACT_ATOMS: atom_id res chain seq x y z
N MET A 1 -52.46 -18.85 -39.45
CA MET A 1 -51.24 -18.40 -40.18
C MET A 1 -50.78 -17.01 -39.72
N SER A 2 -50.43 -16.82 -38.45
CA SER A 2 -50.05 -15.51 -37.88
C SER A 2 -48.53 -15.31 -37.79
N THR A 3 -47.78 -16.34 -37.41
CA THR A 3 -46.33 -16.30 -37.24
C THR A 3 -45.60 -16.11 -38.57
N VAL A 4 -46.06 -16.74 -39.66
CA VAL A 4 -45.46 -16.62 -41.00
C VAL A 4 -45.56 -15.17 -41.50
N ARG A 5 -46.75 -14.55 -41.39
CA ARG A 5 -46.94 -13.13 -41.76
C ARG A 5 -46.07 -12.19 -40.90
N TYR A 6 -45.90 -12.50 -39.63
CA TYR A 6 -45.06 -11.71 -38.71
C TYR A 6 -43.56 -11.82 -39.03
N ILE A 7 -43.09 -12.98 -39.48
CA ILE A 7 -41.70 -13.17 -39.93
C ILE A 7 -41.44 -12.44 -41.25
N ILE A 8 -42.37 -12.53 -42.22
CA ILE A 8 -42.28 -11.80 -43.50
C ILE A 8 -42.20 -10.29 -43.25
N LYS A 9 -43.14 -9.74 -42.48
CA LYS A 9 -43.14 -8.31 -42.11
C LYS A 9 -41.84 -7.88 -41.41
N ARG A 10 -41.31 -8.73 -40.52
CA ARG A 10 -40.04 -8.46 -39.82
C ARG A 10 -38.85 -8.40 -40.79
N TYR A 11 -38.82 -9.27 -41.79
CA TYR A 11 -37.79 -9.28 -42.81
C TYR A 11 -37.91 -8.06 -43.74
N GLU A 12 -39.12 -7.69 -44.14
CA GLU A 12 -39.38 -6.46 -44.92
C GLU A 12 -38.94 -5.19 -44.17
N ASP A 13 -39.24 -5.10 -42.86
CA ASP A 13 -38.94 -3.89 -42.07
C ASP A 13 -37.44 -3.71 -41.73
N ARG A 14 -36.67 -4.81 -41.58
CA ARG A 14 -35.32 -4.76 -40.97
C ARG A 14 -34.25 -5.52 -41.76
N GLY A 15 -34.62 -6.24 -42.81
CA GLY A 15 -33.72 -7.13 -43.56
C GLY A 15 -33.23 -8.34 -42.76
N THR A 16 -33.82 -8.64 -41.60
CA THR A 16 -33.40 -9.76 -40.74
C THR A 16 -34.58 -10.45 -40.08
N ILE A 17 -34.50 -11.79 -39.99
CA ILE A 17 -35.46 -12.63 -39.27
C ILE A 17 -35.15 -12.74 -37.76
N GLU A 18 -33.97 -12.26 -37.34
CA GLU A 18 -33.53 -12.34 -35.95
C GLU A 18 -34.44 -11.57 -34.99
N ASN A 19 -34.56 -12.08 -33.77
CA ASN A 19 -35.31 -11.42 -32.73
C ASN A 19 -34.58 -10.16 -32.26
N LYS A 20 -35.30 -9.04 -32.13
CA LYS A 20 -34.76 -7.81 -31.53
C LYS A 20 -34.31 -8.11 -30.10
N ARG A 21 -33.14 -7.60 -29.72
CA ARG A 21 -32.70 -7.64 -28.32
C ARG A 21 -33.78 -7.02 -27.43
N ARG A 22 -34.24 -7.79 -26.44
CA ARG A 22 -35.18 -7.32 -25.42
C ARG A 22 -34.45 -6.30 -24.54
N THR A 23 -35.16 -5.25 -24.14
CA THR A 23 -34.63 -4.14 -23.33
C THR A 23 -34.20 -4.57 -21.91
N GLY A 24 -34.68 -5.72 -21.44
CA GLY A 24 -34.36 -6.25 -20.12
C GLY A 24 -34.99 -5.45 -18.97
N ARG A 25 -34.69 -5.83 -17.73
CA ARG A 25 -35.16 -5.13 -16.54
C ARG A 25 -34.50 -3.75 -16.44
N PRO A 26 -35.25 -2.67 -16.15
CA PRO A 26 -34.67 -1.36 -15.88
C PRO A 26 -33.62 -1.44 -14.78
N LYS A 27 -32.50 -0.73 -14.98
CA LYS A 27 -31.45 -0.63 -13.98
C LYS A 27 -31.97 0.16 -12.78
N VAL A 28 -31.65 -0.32 -11.58
CA VAL A 28 -31.97 0.37 -10.32
C VAL A 28 -31.35 1.77 -10.31
N LEU A 29 -30.06 1.90 -10.61
CA LEU A 29 -29.37 3.19 -10.63
C LEU A 29 -29.40 3.85 -12.01
N ASN A 30 -29.75 5.15 -12.04
CA ASN A 30 -29.63 5.99 -13.23
C ASN A 30 -28.18 6.45 -13.48
N GLU A 31 -27.93 7.03 -14.65
CA GLU A 31 -26.58 7.46 -15.05
C GLU A 31 -26.03 8.62 -14.21
N ARG A 32 -26.88 9.46 -13.63
CA ARG A 32 -26.44 10.54 -12.72
C ARG A 32 -25.92 9.96 -11.40
N GLN A 33 -26.65 9.01 -10.81
CA GLN A 33 -26.24 8.32 -9.58
C GLN A 33 -24.94 7.52 -9.80
N ARG A 34 -24.83 6.80 -10.93
CA ARG A 34 -23.61 6.07 -11.31
C ARG A 34 -22.39 7.00 -11.39
N ARG A 35 -22.52 8.14 -12.07
CA ARG A 35 -21.45 9.16 -12.13
C ARG A 35 -21.11 9.73 -10.74
N GLY A 36 -22.13 9.94 -9.89
CA GLY A 36 -21.96 10.39 -8.52
C GLY A 36 -21.10 9.43 -7.69
N ILE A 37 -21.39 8.12 -7.75
CA ILE A 37 -20.63 7.07 -7.06
C ILE A 37 -19.16 7.09 -7.48
N VAL A 38 -18.89 7.13 -8.79
CA VAL A 38 -17.52 7.14 -9.32
C VAL A 38 -16.77 8.39 -8.91
N ARG A 39 -17.45 9.55 -8.92
CA ARG A 39 -16.86 10.82 -8.45
C ARG A 39 -16.48 10.75 -6.97
N GLN A 40 -17.35 10.18 -6.14
CA GLN A 40 -17.09 10.02 -4.71
C GLN A 40 -15.88 9.12 -4.46
N VAL A 41 -15.82 7.96 -5.11
CA VAL A 41 -14.67 7.04 -5.01
C VAL A 41 -13.38 7.69 -5.50
N ARG A 42 -13.44 8.52 -6.54
CA ARG A 42 -12.26 9.24 -7.04
C ARG A 42 -11.73 10.26 -6.02
N ALA A 43 -12.62 10.92 -5.27
CA ALA A 43 -12.25 11.90 -4.26
C ALA A 43 -11.81 11.25 -2.94
N ILE A 44 -12.57 10.25 -2.48
CA ILE A 44 -12.38 9.55 -1.21
C ILE A 44 -12.44 8.03 -1.47
N PRO A 45 -11.33 7.41 -1.88
CA PRO A 45 -11.32 6.03 -2.34
C PRO A 45 -11.48 4.99 -1.23
N PHE A 46 -11.52 5.43 0.04
CA PHE A 46 -11.75 4.59 1.22
C PHE A 46 -13.23 4.45 1.60
N THR A 47 -14.13 5.16 0.92
CA THR A 47 -15.57 5.09 1.20
C THR A 47 -16.09 3.67 1.02
N SER A 48 -16.81 3.14 2.00
CA SER A 48 -17.32 1.76 1.95
C SER A 48 -18.45 1.60 0.92
N ALA A 49 -18.69 0.36 0.45
CA ALA A 49 -19.84 0.11 -0.44
C ALA A 49 -21.19 0.43 0.22
N GLY A 50 -21.30 0.22 1.54
CA GLY A 50 -22.48 0.56 2.33
C GLY A 50 -22.71 2.07 2.43
N GLU A 51 -21.66 2.84 2.69
CA GLU A 51 -21.73 4.31 2.69
C GLU A 51 -22.16 4.86 1.32
N LEU A 52 -21.58 4.33 0.23
CA LEU A 52 -21.97 4.70 -1.12
C LEU A 52 -23.42 4.32 -1.44
N ALA A 53 -23.88 3.17 -0.96
CA ALA A 53 -25.27 2.74 -1.12
C ALA A 53 -26.24 3.69 -0.40
N ASN A 54 -25.91 4.08 0.85
CA ASN A 54 -26.69 5.03 1.63
C ASN A 54 -26.71 6.42 0.99
N MET A 55 -25.60 6.86 0.39
CA MET A 55 -25.50 8.16 -0.29
C MET A 55 -26.45 8.28 -1.49
N VAL A 56 -26.71 7.18 -2.20
CA VAL A 56 -27.57 7.17 -3.40
C VAL A 56 -28.98 6.66 -3.13
N ALA A 57 -29.24 6.13 -1.92
CA ALA A 57 -30.54 5.67 -1.52
C ALA A 57 -31.52 6.86 -1.40
N THR A 58 -32.77 6.62 -1.77
CA THR A 58 -33.87 7.55 -1.56
C THR A 58 -34.99 6.86 -0.81
N THR A 59 -35.99 7.61 -0.32
CA THR A 59 -37.16 7.06 0.40
C THR A 59 -37.84 5.92 -0.36
N SER A 60 -37.84 5.98 -1.69
CA SER A 60 -38.47 4.99 -2.57
C SER A 60 -37.49 3.96 -3.17
N GLN A 61 -36.18 4.11 -2.95
CA GLN A 61 -35.18 3.30 -3.63
C GLN A 61 -34.02 2.91 -2.70
N ARG A 62 -34.00 1.64 -2.30
CA ARG A 62 -32.84 1.02 -1.63
C ARG A 62 -31.90 0.41 -2.65
N VAL A 63 -30.60 0.59 -2.42
CA VAL A 63 -29.54 0.08 -3.30
C VAL A 63 -28.68 -0.88 -2.49
N SER A 64 -28.44 -2.08 -3.03
CA SER A 64 -27.57 -3.05 -2.37
C SER A 64 -26.10 -2.72 -2.59
N GLU A 65 -25.24 -3.07 -1.63
CA GLU A 65 -23.80 -2.93 -1.79
C GLU A 65 -23.28 -3.65 -3.05
N SER A 66 -23.85 -4.81 -3.39
CA SER A 66 -23.49 -5.55 -4.61
C SER A 66 -23.75 -4.73 -5.87
N THR A 67 -24.82 -3.93 -5.89
CA THR A 67 -25.11 -3.02 -7.00
C THR A 67 -24.04 -1.94 -7.11
N ILE A 68 -23.58 -1.39 -5.98
CA ILE A 68 -22.45 -0.44 -5.95
C ILE A 68 -21.17 -1.08 -6.47
N ARG A 69 -20.80 -2.27 -5.99
CA ARG A 69 -19.61 -3.00 -6.45
C ARG A 69 -19.67 -3.25 -7.96
N ASN A 70 -20.82 -3.65 -8.48
CA ASN A 70 -21.01 -3.85 -9.93
C ASN A 70 -20.80 -2.56 -10.72
N VAL A 71 -21.33 -1.42 -10.26
CA VAL A 71 -21.10 -0.11 -10.91
C VAL A 71 -19.61 0.26 -10.89
N LEU A 72 -18.92 0.01 -9.78
CA LEU A 72 -17.48 0.27 -9.67
C LEU A 72 -16.65 -0.64 -10.58
N HIS A 73 -16.98 -1.94 -10.65
CA HIS A 73 -16.31 -2.89 -11.54
C HIS A 73 -16.48 -2.50 -13.02
N LEU A 74 -17.66 -2.01 -13.42
CA LEU A 74 -17.90 -1.49 -14.78
C LEU A 74 -17.00 -0.31 -15.13
N THR A 75 -16.45 0.39 -14.14
CA THR A 75 -15.53 1.53 -14.33
C THR A 75 -14.09 1.19 -13.94
N ASN A 76 -13.78 -0.10 -13.82
CA ASN A 76 -12.46 -0.66 -13.48
C ASN A 76 -11.96 -0.34 -12.07
N TYR A 77 -12.84 0.05 -11.15
CA TYR A 77 -12.49 0.21 -9.73
C TYR A 77 -12.73 -1.10 -8.99
N TYR A 78 -11.72 -1.55 -8.25
CA TYR A 78 -11.81 -2.76 -7.45
C TYR A 78 -11.35 -2.49 -6.02
N GLY A 79 -12.00 -3.13 -5.06
CA GLY A 79 -11.57 -3.13 -3.66
C GLY A 79 -10.24 -3.87 -3.53
N ARG A 80 -9.21 -3.19 -3.03
CA ARG A 80 -7.86 -3.74 -2.80
C ARG A 80 -7.35 -3.28 -1.45
N THR A 81 -6.39 -4.01 -0.89
CA THR A 81 -5.68 -3.55 0.31
C THR A 81 -4.89 -2.30 -0.02
N ALA A 82 -5.07 -1.24 0.77
CA ALA A 82 -4.25 -0.04 0.64
C ALA A 82 -2.81 -0.32 1.07
N ARG A 83 -1.84 0.26 0.37
CA ARG A 83 -0.44 0.16 0.77
C ARG A 83 -0.20 1.13 1.92
N LYS A 84 0.48 0.67 2.97
CA LYS A 84 0.96 1.53 4.05
C LYS A 84 2.32 2.08 3.64
N LYS A 85 2.43 3.40 3.49
CA LYS A 85 3.70 4.06 3.16
C LYS A 85 3.78 5.39 3.92
N PRO A 86 4.98 5.79 4.38
CA PRO A 86 5.16 7.12 4.92
C PRO A 86 4.93 8.14 3.81
N PHE A 87 4.31 9.26 4.17
CA PHE A 87 4.22 10.40 3.27
C PHE A 87 5.62 10.99 3.07
N ILE A 88 6.04 11.17 1.82
CA ILE A 88 7.34 11.74 1.46
C ILE A 88 7.07 13.03 0.69
N SER A 89 7.52 14.17 1.22
CA SER A 89 7.42 15.46 0.53
C SER A 89 8.20 15.44 -0.79
N GLU A 90 7.81 16.28 -1.74
CA GLU A 90 8.50 16.34 -3.04
C GLU A 90 9.99 16.72 -2.89
N LYS A 91 10.30 17.64 -1.97
CA LYS A 91 11.67 18.00 -1.59
C LYS A 91 12.46 16.79 -1.10
N ASN A 92 11.87 15.98 -0.23
CA ASN A 92 12.53 14.77 0.29
C ASN A 92 12.67 13.70 -0.80
N ARG A 93 11.71 13.60 -1.73
CA ARG A 93 11.80 12.70 -2.88
C ARG A 93 13.00 13.02 -3.78
N LYS A 94 13.23 14.31 -4.08
CA LYS A 94 14.40 14.77 -4.86
C LYS A 94 15.71 14.42 -4.15
N LYS A 95 15.84 14.79 -2.87
CA LYS A 95 17.02 14.46 -2.04
C LYS A 95 17.31 12.96 -1.99
N ARG A 96 16.28 12.12 -1.82
CA ARG A 96 16.44 10.65 -1.81
C ARG A 96 16.92 10.12 -3.16
N LEU A 97 16.42 10.67 -4.28
CA LEU A 97 16.86 10.29 -5.62
C LEU A 97 18.31 10.69 -5.87
N GLU A 98 18.70 11.91 -5.49
CA GLU A 98 20.09 12.38 -5.56
C GLU A 98 21.04 11.51 -4.74
N PHE A 99 20.64 11.18 -3.50
CA PHE A 99 21.39 10.25 -2.66
C PHE A 99 21.54 8.88 -3.34
N ALA A 100 20.46 8.29 -3.84
CA ALA A 100 20.51 6.99 -4.51
C ALA A 100 21.46 7.02 -5.73
N LYS A 101 21.38 8.06 -6.57
CA LYS A 101 22.28 8.22 -7.72
C LYS A 101 23.75 8.41 -7.30
N LYS A 102 24.00 9.15 -6.21
CA LYS A 102 25.36 9.39 -5.71
C LYS A 102 26.06 8.10 -5.26
N TYR A 103 25.31 7.17 -4.67
CA TYR A 103 25.87 5.94 -4.10
C TYR A 103 25.63 4.69 -4.96
N SER A 104 24.87 4.76 -6.05
CA SER A 104 24.56 3.59 -6.89
C SER A 104 25.77 2.93 -7.55
N GLY A 105 26.84 3.69 -7.80
CA GLY A 105 28.09 3.19 -8.41
C GLY A 105 29.16 2.79 -7.40
N LYS A 106 28.87 2.75 -6.10
CA LYS A 106 29.86 2.38 -5.08
C LYS A 106 30.15 0.88 -5.11
N SER A 107 31.41 0.51 -4.89
CA SER A 107 31.86 -0.88 -4.84
C SER A 107 31.27 -1.63 -3.65
N ILE A 108 31.29 -2.96 -3.72
CA ILE A 108 30.86 -3.83 -2.62
C ILE A 108 31.71 -3.56 -1.38
N GLU A 109 33.03 -3.41 -1.53
CA GLU A 109 33.95 -3.08 -0.43
C GLU A 109 33.57 -1.80 0.32
N PHE A 110 33.08 -0.78 -0.39
CA PHE A 110 32.55 0.43 0.27
C PHE A 110 31.39 0.06 1.20
N TRP A 111 30.41 -0.71 0.71
CA TRP A 111 29.24 -1.12 1.47
C TRP A 111 29.55 -2.09 2.62
N GLU A 112 30.58 -2.92 2.47
CA GLU A 112 31.05 -3.83 3.53
C GLU A 112 31.61 -3.08 4.76
N ASN A 113 32.09 -1.85 4.54
CA ASN A 113 32.63 -0.99 5.58
C ASN A 113 31.62 0.03 6.12
N VAL A 114 30.37 0.02 5.63
CA VAL A 114 29.30 0.89 6.16
C VAL A 114 28.63 0.23 7.36
N LEU A 115 28.60 0.94 8.49
CA LEU A 115 27.76 0.59 9.64
C LEU A 115 26.49 1.45 9.61
N PHE A 116 25.35 0.81 9.40
CA PHE A 116 24.06 1.45 9.50
C PHE A 116 23.59 1.44 10.96
N THR A 117 23.11 2.58 11.45
CA THR A 117 22.52 2.75 12.78
C THR A 117 21.12 3.29 12.62
N ASP A 118 20.16 2.81 13.39
CA ASP A 118 18.80 3.36 13.40
C ASP A 118 18.10 3.08 14.73
N GLU A 119 17.02 3.82 14.97
CA GLU A 119 16.12 3.60 16.09
C GLU A 119 14.76 3.11 15.61
N SER A 120 14.30 2.02 16.20
CA SER A 120 13.00 1.44 15.88
C SER A 120 12.11 1.43 17.10
N LYS A 121 10.91 2.00 16.92
CA LYS A 121 9.80 1.91 17.87
C LYS A 121 8.86 0.78 17.44
N TYR A 122 8.70 -0.21 18.32
CA TYR A 122 7.78 -1.33 18.20
C TYR A 122 6.58 -1.09 19.11
N ASN A 123 5.38 -1.02 18.54
CA ASN A 123 4.16 -0.86 19.32
C ASN A 123 3.69 -2.23 19.83
N ILE A 124 3.31 -2.32 21.10
CA ILE A 124 2.88 -3.58 21.75
C ILE A 124 1.40 -3.85 21.44
N PHE A 125 0.59 -2.81 21.37
CA PHE A 125 -0.83 -2.88 21.03
C PHE A 125 -1.15 -2.07 19.77
N GLY A 126 -2.01 -2.61 18.92
CA GLY A 126 -2.50 -1.97 17.70
C GLY A 126 -2.20 -2.81 16.46
N SER A 127 -3.12 -3.70 16.09
CA SER A 127 -3.16 -4.16 14.70
C SER A 127 -3.63 -2.98 13.87
N ASP A 128 -2.72 -2.39 13.09
CA ASP A 128 -3.13 -1.53 11.99
C ASP A 128 -3.91 -2.43 11.01
N GLY A 129 -5.22 -2.54 11.21
CA GLY A 129 -6.09 -3.47 10.49
C GLY A 129 -6.01 -3.30 8.98
N ARG A 130 -6.46 -4.34 8.26
CA ARG A 130 -6.51 -4.30 6.79
C ARG A 130 -7.59 -3.33 6.35
N GLN A 131 -7.17 -2.17 5.86
CA GLN A 131 -8.07 -1.20 5.24
C GLN A 131 -8.10 -1.40 3.71
N TYR A 132 -9.30 -1.30 3.16
CA TYR A 132 -9.56 -1.45 1.73
C TYR A 132 -9.72 -0.09 1.06
N VAL A 133 -9.29 -0.03 -0.19
CA VAL A 133 -9.38 1.15 -1.05
C VAL A 133 -9.90 0.74 -2.42
N TRP A 134 -10.79 1.55 -2.99
CA TRP A 134 -11.23 1.45 -4.38
C TRP A 134 -10.20 2.08 -5.29
N ARG A 135 -9.53 1.26 -6.10
CA ARG A 135 -8.53 1.76 -7.06
C ARG A 135 -8.58 1.00 -8.37
N LYS A 136 -8.04 1.61 -9.43
CA LYS A 136 -7.78 0.91 -10.68
C LYS A 136 -6.48 0.10 -10.59
N VAL A 137 -6.28 -0.77 -11.57
CA VAL A 137 -5.04 -1.51 -11.75
C VAL A 137 -3.87 -0.51 -11.89
N ASN A 138 -2.71 -0.83 -11.31
CA ASN A 138 -1.47 -0.01 -11.32
C ASN A 138 -1.54 1.36 -10.62
N GLU A 139 -2.58 1.65 -9.84
CA GLU A 139 -2.70 2.90 -9.07
C GLU A 139 -2.28 2.76 -7.60
N GLU A 140 -1.57 1.70 -7.25
CA GLU A 140 -1.34 1.34 -5.84
C GLU A 140 -0.51 2.32 -5.03
N PHE A 141 0.35 3.10 -5.70
CA PHE A 141 1.22 4.08 -5.07
C PHE A 141 0.77 5.53 -5.28
N LYS A 142 -0.44 5.75 -5.80
CA LYS A 142 -1.00 7.11 -5.82
C LYS A 142 -1.25 7.56 -4.39
N ASN A 143 -0.90 8.81 -4.06
CA ASN A 143 -0.99 9.36 -2.70
C ASN A 143 -2.40 9.17 -2.09
N GLN A 144 -3.46 9.33 -2.87
CA GLN A 144 -4.85 9.13 -2.45
C GLN A 144 -5.21 7.68 -2.10
N ASN A 145 -4.42 6.69 -2.55
CA ASN A 145 -4.68 5.25 -2.36
C ASN A 145 -3.80 4.61 -1.27
N ILE A 146 -2.97 5.40 -0.60
CA ILE A 146 -2.01 4.97 0.42
C ILE A 146 -2.56 5.34 1.79
N ILE A 147 -2.32 4.48 2.77
CA ILE A 147 -2.54 4.82 4.18
C ILE A 147 -1.24 5.37 4.73
N PRO A 148 -1.24 6.61 5.27
CA PRO A 148 -0.09 7.15 5.95
C PRO A 148 0.17 6.33 7.21
N THR A 149 1.42 5.91 7.39
CA THR A 149 1.85 5.25 8.63
C THR A 149 2.08 6.32 9.70
N VAL A 150 1.14 6.47 10.64
CA VAL A 150 1.33 7.26 11.87
C VAL A 150 1.42 6.31 13.07
N LYS A 151 2.51 6.41 13.84
CA LYS A 151 2.78 5.51 14.98
C LYS A 151 2.23 6.11 16.29
N HIS A 152 0.95 5.93 16.63
CA HIS A 152 0.39 6.42 17.91
C HIS A 152 -0.49 5.36 18.60
N GLY A 153 -0.32 5.21 19.92
CA GLY A 153 -1.18 4.41 20.81
C GLY A 153 -0.59 3.08 21.29
N GLY A 154 -0.93 2.65 22.52
CA GLY A 154 -0.81 1.25 22.94
C GLY A 154 0.50 0.77 23.56
N GLY A 155 1.32 1.66 24.15
CA GLY A 155 2.63 1.27 24.71
C GLY A 155 3.65 0.88 23.62
N ASN A 156 4.92 1.18 23.85
CA ASN A 156 5.95 0.89 22.85
C ASN A 156 7.29 0.57 23.48
N VAL A 157 8.05 -0.27 22.79
CA VAL A 157 9.47 -0.51 23.07
C VAL A 157 10.28 0.20 22.01
N MET A 158 11.21 1.05 22.43
CA MET A 158 12.17 1.69 21.53
C MET A 158 13.50 0.95 21.66
N VAL A 159 14.12 0.66 20.52
CA VAL A 159 15.45 0.06 20.48
C VAL A 159 16.34 0.87 19.54
N TRP A 160 17.59 1.02 19.94
CA TRP A 160 18.68 1.42 19.04
C TRP A 160 19.43 0.16 18.60
N GLY A 161 19.82 0.12 17.35
CA GLY A 161 20.66 -0.97 16.85
C GLY A 161 21.52 -0.54 15.68
N CYS A 162 22.51 -1.38 15.37
CA CYS A 162 23.34 -1.17 14.21
C CYS A 162 23.65 -2.47 13.47
N VAL A 163 23.83 -2.38 12.14
CA VAL A 163 24.06 -3.51 11.24
C VAL A 163 25.06 -3.11 10.17
N SER A 164 25.92 -4.04 9.77
CA SER A 164 26.79 -3.91 8.61
C SER A 164 26.70 -5.18 7.75
N ALA A 165 27.42 -5.23 6.62
CA ALA A 165 27.52 -6.45 5.83
C ALA A 165 28.12 -7.63 6.62
N LYS A 166 28.90 -7.33 7.67
CA LYS A 166 29.54 -8.32 8.55
C LYS A 166 28.58 -8.92 9.59
N GLY A 167 27.39 -8.34 9.77
CA GLY A 167 26.38 -8.83 10.71
C GLY A 167 25.77 -7.75 11.59
N VAL A 168 25.19 -8.19 12.72
CA VAL A 168 24.45 -7.32 13.65
C VAL A 168 25.36 -6.90 14.81
N GLY A 169 25.44 -5.59 15.03
CA GLY A 169 26.15 -4.99 16.16
C GLY A 169 25.36 -5.09 17.46
N LYS A 170 25.52 -4.10 18.36
CA LYS A 170 24.73 -4.07 19.59
C LYS A 170 23.29 -3.65 19.33
N LEU A 171 22.39 -4.21 20.14
CA LEU A 171 20.99 -3.79 20.26
C LEU A 171 20.79 -3.27 21.68
N VAL A 172 20.23 -2.06 21.82
CA VAL A 172 20.06 -1.35 23.09
C VAL A 172 18.59 -0.99 23.27
N PHE A 173 17.98 -1.45 24.35
CA PHE A 173 16.63 -1.07 24.72
C PHE A 173 16.63 0.33 25.34
N ILE A 174 15.67 1.16 24.92
CA ILE A 174 15.49 2.53 25.38
C ILE A 174 14.15 2.59 26.10
N GLU A 175 14.20 2.72 27.43
CA GLU A 175 13.01 2.71 28.29
C GLU A 175 12.26 4.06 28.30
N LYS A 176 12.95 5.15 27.96
CA LYS A 176 12.40 6.52 28.00
C LYS A 176 12.23 7.09 26.59
N ASN A 177 11.47 8.18 26.47
CA ASN A 177 11.44 8.94 25.22
C ASN A 177 12.84 9.44 24.89
N MET A 178 13.36 9.05 23.72
CA MET A 178 14.72 9.40 23.31
C MET A 178 14.86 10.91 23.13
N ASN A 179 15.93 11.47 23.73
CA ASN A 179 16.37 12.84 23.50
C ASN A 179 17.78 12.85 22.88
N ALA A 180 18.20 14.02 22.37
CA ALA A 180 19.47 14.14 21.67
C ALA A 180 20.68 13.74 22.54
N ARG A 181 20.67 14.05 23.84
CA ARG A 181 21.76 13.72 24.77
C ARG A 181 21.87 12.21 24.97
N MET A 182 20.75 11.56 25.26
CA MET A 182 20.67 10.10 25.37
C MET A 182 21.14 9.42 24.08
N TYR A 183 20.76 9.95 22.92
CA TYR A 183 21.21 9.39 21.65
C TYR A 183 22.74 9.47 21.49
N VAL A 184 23.33 10.64 21.78
CA VAL A 184 24.79 10.80 21.77
C VAL A 184 25.47 9.86 22.76
N ASP A 185 24.90 9.67 23.95
CA ASP A 185 25.46 8.76 24.96
C ASP A 185 25.39 7.30 24.50
N ILE A 186 24.27 6.88 23.87
CA ILE A 186 24.13 5.54 23.27
C ILE A 186 25.18 5.33 22.19
N LEU A 187 25.38 6.30 21.29
CA LEU A 187 26.41 6.21 20.25
C LEU A 187 27.81 6.10 20.87
N ARG A 188 28.15 6.97 21.83
CA ARG A 188 29.47 6.95 22.50
C ARG A 188 29.76 5.62 23.15
N GLN A 189 28.77 5.02 23.82
CA GLN A 189 28.95 3.77 24.56
C GLN A 189 28.96 2.54 23.64
N ASN A 190 28.12 2.53 22.58
CA ASN A 190 27.82 1.30 21.85
C ASN A 190 28.40 1.24 20.45
N LEU A 191 28.63 2.39 19.78
CA LEU A 191 29.07 2.41 18.39
C LEU A 191 30.47 1.79 18.25
N GLY A 192 31.44 2.28 19.02
CA GLY A 192 32.81 1.76 18.98
C GLY A 192 32.93 0.30 19.40
N GLN A 193 32.09 -0.14 20.36
CA GLN A 193 32.05 -1.54 20.77
C GLN A 193 31.46 -2.43 19.67
N SER A 194 30.45 -1.95 18.93
CA SER A 194 29.83 -2.67 17.83
C SER A 194 30.80 -2.85 16.66
N VAL A 195 31.56 -1.81 16.30
CA VAL A 195 32.61 -1.91 15.27
C VAL A 195 33.65 -2.96 15.65
N ARG A 196 34.18 -2.91 16.89
CA ARG A 196 35.17 -3.89 17.36
C ARG A 196 34.63 -5.32 17.37
N LYS A 197 33.36 -5.51 17.74
CA LYS A 197 32.71 -6.82 17.70
C LYS A 197 32.70 -7.37 16.27
N LEU A 198 32.21 -6.57 15.32
CA LEU A 198 32.08 -6.96 13.91
C LEU A 198 33.44 -7.19 13.24
N ASP A 199 34.49 -6.47 13.65
CA ASP A 199 35.85 -6.68 13.12
C ASP A 199 36.53 -7.93 13.70
N LYS A 200 36.17 -8.35 14.92
CA LYS A 200 36.70 -9.58 15.53
C LYS A 200 36.07 -10.84 14.94
N GLU A 201 34.75 -10.84 14.70
CA GLU A 201 34.03 -11.96 14.09
C GLU A 201 34.53 -12.26 12.66
N VAL A 202 34.95 -11.23 11.92
CA VAL A 202 35.59 -11.42 10.60
C VAL A 202 36.94 -12.14 10.73
N LYS A 203 37.73 -11.83 11.76
CA LYS A 203 39.05 -12.46 11.96
C LYS A 203 38.93 -13.93 12.33
N GLU A 204 37.98 -14.29 13.21
CA GLU A 204 37.70 -15.70 13.55
C GLU A 204 37.20 -16.50 12.34
N ASN A 205 36.31 -15.94 11.52
CA ASN A 205 35.82 -16.62 10.31
C ASN A 205 36.86 -16.70 9.19
N SER A 206 37.80 -15.75 9.09
CA SER A 206 38.92 -15.82 8.13
C SER A 206 40.01 -16.83 8.52
N GLY A 207 40.07 -17.22 9.81
CA GLY A 207 40.94 -18.29 10.31
C GLY A 207 40.35 -19.69 10.15
N GLN A 208 39.05 -19.81 9.90
CA GLN A 208 38.39 -21.07 9.53
C GLN A 208 38.37 -21.26 8.00
N LYS A 209 39.55 -21.30 7.36
CA LYS A 209 39.66 -22.06 6.11
C LYS A 209 39.58 -23.54 6.48
N LEU A 210 38.36 -24.07 6.52
CA LEU A 210 38.14 -25.50 6.56
C LEU A 210 38.73 -26.11 5.29
N VAL A 211 39.88 -26.73 5.45
CA VAL A 211 40.39 -27.77 4.56
C VAL A 211 39.31 -28.85 4.52
N TRP A 212 38.73 -29.06 3.35
CA TRP A 212 38.08 -30.32 3.02
C TRP A 212 38.96 -30.97 1.94
N SER A 213 39.52 -32.11 2.32
CA SER A 213 40.22 -33.08 1.47
C SER A 213 39.35 -33.58 0.33
#